data_AF-A0A0N0BDF3-F1
#
_entry.id   AF-A0A0N0BDF3-F1
#
_cell.length_a   1.000
_cell.length_b   1.000
_cell.length_c   1.000
_cell.angle_alpha   90.00
_cell.angle_beta   90.00
_cell.angle_gamma   90.00
#
_symmetry.space_group_name_H-M   'P 1'
#
loop_
_entity.id
_entity.type
_entity.pdbx_description
1 polymer ?
#
loop_
_entity_poly.entity_id
_entity_poly.type
_entity_poly.pdbx_seq_one_letter_code
_entity_poly.pdbx_strand_id
1 'polypeptide(L)'
;MSQRGVLIQTNADDKPNRLTASLKQIEEVQQELCLIKLCWPEVDRARDLYLKSLPSGYCTVTDKEKLLAWYAENFRRQYHAKYPERKPLLLMCENECGVQKFVSTTIRRSTLPYPELYTWQGCGEFVSDYIEYEPLDKALKMCQVVHDSACEIPSHLSHWQRLCYQDFAKKDQDLQKDPGRRSRGNLSVL
;
A
#
# COMPACT_ATOMS: atom_id res chain seq x y z
N MET A 1 43.21 58.80 9.71
CA MET A 1 41.88 58.16 9.58
C MET A 1 41.36 58.43 8.18
N SER A 2 41.44 57.45 7.27
CA SER A 2 40.88 57.54 5.92
C SER A 2 40.31 56.16 5.59
N GLN A 3 38.97 56.06 5.61
CA GLN A 3 38.25 54.82 5.34
C GLN A 3 38.23 54.59 3.83
N ARG A 4 38.86 53.51 3.36
CA ARG A 4 38.62 52.97 2.01
C ARG A 4 37.34 52.15 2.06
N GLY A 5 36.26 52.70 1.52
CA GLY A 5 35.04 51.94 1.23
C GLY A 5 35.29 51.03 0.02
N VAL A 6 35.19 49.73 0.22
CA VAL A 6 35.13 48.74 -0.88
C VAL A 6 33.68 48.70 -1.34
N LEU A 7 33.40 49.24 -2.53
CA LEU A 7 32.12 49.06 -3.21
C LEU A 7 32.05 47.61 -3.69
N ILE A 8 31.26 46.78 -3.00
CA ILE A 8 30.82 45.50 -3.55
C ILE A 8 29.74 45.84 -4.58
N GLN A 9 30.08 45.72 -5.86
CA GLN A 9 29.10 45.71 -6.93
C GLN A 9 28.30 44.40 -6.84
N THR A 10 27.12 44.45 -6.23
CA THR A 10 26.15 43.36 -6.37
C THR A 10 25.58 43.44 -7.78
N ASN A 11 26.01 42.55 -8.67
CA ASN A 11 25.40 42.38 -9.98
C ASN A 11 23.91 42.05 -9.75
N ALA A 12 23.04 42.97 -10.17
CA ALA A 12 21.59 42.90 -10.02
C ALA A 12 20.93 42.04 -11.12
N ASP A 13 21.54 40.88 -11.41
CA ASP A 13 21.06 39.93 -12.44
C ASP A 13 20.98 38.49 -11.93
N ASP A 14 20.87 38.28 -10.62
CA ASP A 14 20.41 36.99 -10.09
C ASP A 14 18.88 37.02 -10.03
N LYS A 15 18.25 36.83 -11.21
CA LYS A 15 16.81 36.63 -11.31
C LYS A 15 16.46 35.39 -10.47
N PRO A 16 15.68 35.51 -9.37
CA PRO A 16 15.21 34.33 -8.67
C PRO A 16 14.38 33.55 -9.68
N ASN A 17 14.84 32.35 -10.04
CA ASN A 17 14.19 31.45 -10.97
C ASN A 17 12.77 31.20 -10.45
N ARG A 18 11.80 31.95 -10.99
CA ARG A 18 10.42 31.99 -10.51
C ARG A 18 9.79 30.67 -10.92
N LEU A 19 9.78 29.72 -9.99
CA LEU A 19 9.15 28.40 -10.11
C LEU A 19 7.64 28.57 -10.35
N THR A 20 7.23 28.80 -11.59
CA THR A 20 5.84 28.66 -12.02
C THR A 20 5.61 27.22 -12.48
N ALA A 21 5.84 26.25 -11.59
CA ALA A 21 5.34 24.90 -11.82
C ALA A 21 3.82 24.95 -11.74
N SER A 22 3.13 24.44 -12.77
CA SER A 22 1.69 24.28 -12.72
C SER A 22 1.30 23.27 -11.64
N LEU A 23 0.13 23.41 -11.02
CA LEU A 23 -0.34 22.49 -9.98
C LEU A 23 -0.33 21.02 -10.44
N LYS A 24 -0.64 20.79 -11.73
CA LYS A 24 -0.61 19.46 -12.35
C LYS A 24 0.80 18.85 -12.36
N GLN A 25 1.81 19.65 -12.71
CA GLN A 25 3.21 19.19 -12.71
C GLN A 25 3.68 18.85 -11.30
N ILE A 26 3.24 19.62 -10.30
CA ILE A 26 3.56 19.32 -8.90
C ILE A 26 2.94 17.98 -8.51
N GLU A 27 1.66 17.76 -8.82
CA GLU A 27 0.96 16.52 -8.50
C GLU A 27 1.58 15.29 -9.19
N GLU A 28 1.94 15.42 -10.46
CA GLU A 28 2.66 14.38 -11.22
C GLU A 28 4.00 14.02 -10.55
N VAL A 29 4.81 15.01 -10.21
CA VAL A 29 6.09 14.80 -9.53
C VAL A 29 5.90 14.19 -8.14
N GLN A 30 4.90 14.63 -7.38
CA GLN A 30 4.59 14.05 -6.06
C GLN A 30 4.24 12.57 -6.17
N GLN A 31 3.53 12.19 -7.22
CA GLN A 31 3.15 10.81 -7.49
C GLN A 31 4.33 9.95 -7.91
N GLU A 32 5.20 10.46 -8.79
CA GLU A 32 6.44 9.77 -9.17
C GLU A 32 7.36 9.52 -7.97
N LEU A 33 7.42 10.50 -7.05
CA LEU A 33 8.20 10.40 -5.81
C LEU A 33 7.52 9.57 -4.71
N CYS A 34 6.31 9.06 -4.96
CA CYS A 34 5.50 8.30 -4.01
C CYS A 34 5.37 9.03 -2.66
N LEU A 35 5.11 10.34 -2.68
CA LEU A 35 4.98 11.11 -1.45
C LEU A 35 3.72 10.70 -0.68
N ILE A 36 3.88 10.53 0.64
CA ILE A 36 2.77 10.25 1.54
C ILE A 36 2.13 11.58 1.96
N LYS A 37 0.83 11.72 1.75
CA LYS A 37 0.06 12.92 2.09
C LYS A 37 -0.24 12.86 3.59
N LEU A 38 0.31 13.80 4.35
CA LEU A 38 0.09 13.92 5.80
C LEU A 38 -1.05 14.90 6.13
N CYS A 39 -1.97 15.06 5.18
CA CYS A 39 -3.22 15.77 5.33
C CYS A 39 -4.36 14.82 4.95
N TRP A 40 -5.46 14.91 5.69
CA TRP A 40 -6.61 14.01 5.53
C TRP A 40 -7.87 14.85 5.34
N PRO A 41 -8.09 15.41 4.14
CA PRO A 41 -9.30 16.15 3.84
C PRO A 41 -10.52 15.23 3.93
N GLU A 42 -11.67 15.79 4.28
CA GLU A 42 -12.93 15.04 4.27
C GLU A 42 -13.35 14.74 2.84
N VAL A 43 -13.78 13.50 2.61
CA VAL A 43 -14.29 13.05 1.30
C VAL A 43 -15.80 13.24 1.25
N ASP A 44 -16.27 13.97 0.24
CA ASP A 44 -17.69 14.16 0.00
C ASP A 44 -18.33 12.88 -0.59
N ARG A 45 -18.83 12.03 0.31
CA ARG A 45 -19.52 10.78 -0.03
C ARG A 45 -20.89 11.02 -0.69
N ALA A 46 -21.42 12.24 -0.68
CA ALA A 46 -22.79 12.49 -1.11
C ALA A 46 -22.93 12.46 -2.64
N ARG A 47 -21.83 12.68 -3.37
CA ARG A 47 -21.81 12.86 -4.83
C ARG A 47 -21.94 11.57 -5.63
N ASP A 48 -21.60 10.42 -5.04
CA ASP A 48 -21.50 9.16 -5.77
C ASP A 48 -22.24 8.03 -5.03
N LEU A 49 -23.18 7.38 -5.74
CA LEU A 49 -23.95 6.24 -5.26
C LEU A 49 -23.06 5.02 -4.98
N TYR A 50 -22.00 4.84 -5.76
CA TYR A 50 -21.01 3.79 -5.55
C TYR A 50 -20.22 4.03 -4.25
N LEU A 51 -19.74 5.26 -4.01
CA LEU A 51 -19.03 5.58 -2.76
C LEU A 51 -19.92 5.48 -1.51
N LYS A 52 -21.25 5.62 -1.67
CA LYS A 52 -22.22 5.36 -0.60
C LYS A 52 -22.38 3.89 -0.27
N SER A 53 -22.23 2.98 -1.25
CA SER A 53 -22.32 1.54 -1.00
C SER A 53 -21.08 0.97 -0.32
N LEU A 54 -19.93 1.66 -0.43
CA LEU A 54 -18.69 1.25 0.21
C LEU A 54 -18.73 1.35 1.75
N PRO A 55 -18.03 0.45 2.47
CA PRO A 55 -17.92 0.52 3.93
C PRO A 55 -17.34 1.86 4.39
N SER A 56 -17.79 2.36 5.55
CA SER A 56 -17.30 3.64 6.10
C SER A 56 -15.78 3.71 6.23
N GLY A 57 -15.13 2.60 6.58
CA GLY A 57 -13.68 2.50 6.71
C GLY A 57 -12.87 2.76 5.43
N TYR A 58 -13.48 2.61 4.24
CA TYR A 58 -12.86 2.98 2.97
C TYR A 58 -12.73 4.49 2.80
N CYS A 59 -13.66 5.25 3.38
CA CYS A 59 -13.76 6.69 3.21
C CYS A 59 -13.15 7.49 4.38
N THR A 60 -12.69 6.82 5.44
CA THR A 60 -12.17 7.47 6.65
C THR A 60 -10.78 6.98 7.00
N VAL A 61 -9.94 7.84 7.57
CA VAL A 61 -8.63 7.47 8.12
C VAL A 61 -8.65 7.62 9.64
N THR A 62 -8.44 6.52 10.34
CA THR A 62 -8.35 6.46 11.81
C THR A 62 -7.06 7.08 12.31
N ASP A 63 -7.01 7.53 13.57
CA ASP A 63 -5.79 8.15 14.12
C ASP A 63 -4.60 7.18 14.17
N LYS A 64 -4.87 5.87 14.28
CA LYS A 64 -3.83 4.84 14.15
C LYS A 64 -3.24 4.79 12.74
N GLU A 65 -4.09 4.85 11.71
CA GLU A 65 -3.64 4.90 10.32
C GLU A 65 -2.87 6.21 10.04
N LYS A 66 -3.32 7.35 10.57
CA LYS A 66 -2.61 8.63 10.46
C LYS A 66 -1.22 8.57 11.10
N LEU A 67 -1.11 7.98 12.30
CA LEU A 67 0.17 7.79 12.97
C LEU A 67 1.09 6.86 12.16
N LEU A 68 0.56 5.77 11.60
CA LEU A 68 1.33 4.89 10.72
C LEU A 68 1.81 5.62 9.46
N ALA A 69 1.00 6.51 8.88
CA ALA A 69 1.41 7.30 7.71
C ALA A 69 2.63 8.19 8.02
N TRP A 70 2.69 8.77 9.22
CA TRP A 70 3.88 9.50 9.68
C TRP A 70 5.13 8.62 9.74
N TYR A 71 5.01 7.41 10.30
CA TYR A 71 6.13 6.46 10.34
C TYR A 71 6.55 6.02 8.93
N ALA A 72 5.59 5.78 8.05
CA ALA A 72 5.86 5.39 6.67
C ALA A 72 6.57 6.50 5.89
N GLU A 73 6.19 7.77 6.08
CA GLU A 73 6.86 8.90 5.43
C GLU A 73 8.29 9.06 5.94
N ASN A 74 8.52 8.86 7.25
CA ASN A 74 9.86 8.85 7.81
C ASN A 74 10.71 7.72 7.20
N PHE A 75 10.16 6.50 7.14
CA PHE A 75 10.84 5.36 6.54
C PHE A 75 11.16 5.59 5.05
N ARG A 76 10.23 6.17 4.28
CA ARG A 76 10.44 6.52 2.87
C ARG A 76 11.64 7.47 2.70
N ARG A 77 11.75 8.50 3.55
CA ARG A 77 12.90 9.44 3.55
C ARG A 77 14.20 8.75 3.88
N GLN A 78 14.22 7.90 4.91
CA GLN A 78 15.41 7.12 5.29
C GLN A 78 15.84 6.17 4.16
N TYR A 79 14.89 5.49 3.53
CA TYR A 79 15.15 4.60 2.41
C TYR A 79 15.77 5.35 1.23
N HIS A 80 15.20 6.50 0.85
CA HIS A 80 15.71 7.30 -0.24
C HIS A 80 17.12 7.86 0.05
N ALA A 81 17.37 8.32 1.28
CA ALA A 81 18.69 8.78 1.70
C ALA A 81 19.75 7.67 1.64
N LYS A 82 19.37 6.44 1.98
CA LYS A 82 20.27 5.28 1.95
C LYS A 82 20.47 4.71 0.54
N TYR A 83 19.45 4.81 -0.32
CA TYR A 83 19.44 4.22 -1.65
C TYR A 83 18.93 5.23 -2.70
N PRO A 84 19.71 6.27 -3.02
CA PRO A 84 19.26 7.36 -3.91
C PRO A 84 18.97 6.89 -5.34
N GLU A 85 19.74 5.91 -5.83
CA GLU A 85 19.59 5.34 -7.18
C GLU A 85 18.41 4.37 -7.32
N ARG A 86 17.77 4.00 -6.19
CA ARG A 86 16.61 3.10 -6.22
C ARG A 86 15.32 3.90 -6.38
N LYS A 87 14.36 3.27 -7.06
CA LYS A 87 13.02 3.83 -7.18
C LYS A 87 12.38 4.10 -5.81
N PRO A 88 11.54 5.14 -5.69
CA PRO A 88 10.76 5.41 -4.49
C PRO A 88 9.86 4.22 -4.10
N LEU A 89 9.63 4.08 -2.80
CA LEU A 89 8.74 3.03 -2.26
C LEU A 89 7.28 3.51 -2.31
N LEU A 90 6.42 2.71 -2.95
CA LEU A 90 4.97 2.88 -2.87
C LEU A 90 4.44 2.17 -1.62
N LEU A 91 4.40 2.90 -0.50
CA LEU A 91 3.90 2.38 0.78
C LEU A 91 2.39 2.63 0.97
N MET A 92 1.92 3.74 0.41
CA MET A 92 0.53 4.16 0.47
C MET A 92 0.09 4.69 -0.90
N CYS A 93 -1.16 4.42 -1.27
CA CYS A 93 -1.77 4.99 -2.47
C CYS A 93 -3.22 5.38 -2.18
N GLU A 94 -3.82 6.14 -3.10
CA GLU A 94 -5.25 6.43 -3.03
C GLU A 94 -6.07 5.21 -3.47
N ASN A 95 -7.17 4.97 -2.77
CA ASN A 95 -8.21 4.03 -3.17
C ASN A 95 -9.25 4.72 -4.08
N GLU A 96 -10.33 4.01 -4.43
CA GLU A 96 -11.42 4.51 -5.27
C GLU A 96 -12.18 5.69 -4.65
N CYS A 97 -12.08 5.86 -3.33
CA CYS A 97 -12.67 7.00 -2.62
C CYS A 97 -11.74 8.22 -2.62
N GLY A 98 -10.55 8.15 -3.23
CA GLY A 98 -9.51 9.18 -3.13
C GLY A 98 -8.87 9.26 -1.74
N VAL A 99 -9.07 8.25 -0.89
CA VAL A 99 -8.48 8.19 0.45
C VAL A 99 -7.15 7.44 0.38
N GLN A 100 -6.09 8.04 0.90
CA GLN A 100 -4.78 7.40 0.98
C GLN A 100 -4.78 6.26 2.02
N LYS A 101 -4.59 5.03 1.55
CA LYS A 101 -4.52 3.80 2.35
C LYS A 101 -3.18 3.08 2.14
N PHE A 102 -2.85 2.18 3.07
CA PHE A 102 -1.64 1.37 2.96
C PHE A 102 -1.79 0.34 1.85
N VAL A 103 -0.77 0.16 1.01
CA VAL A 103 -0.83 -0.85 -0.07
C VAL A 103 -1.01 -2.25 0.51
N SER A 104 -0.50 -2.52 1.71
CA SER A 104 -0.70 -3.81 2.37
C SER A 104 -2.16 -4.10 2.78
N THR A 105 -3.03 -3.08 2.85
CA THR A 105 -4.45 -3.29 3.19
C THR A 105 -5.28 -3.81 2.03
N THR A 106 -4.78 -3.72 0.80
CA THR A 106 -5.44 -4.26 -0.41
C THR A 106 -5.26 -5.77 -0.54
N ILE A 107 -4.25 -6.34 0.13
CA ILE A 107 -3.98 -7.78 0.12
C ILE A 107 -5.01 -8.50 0.99
N ARG A 108 -6.02 -9.08 0.35
CA ARG A 108 -6.98 -9.98 0.99
C ARG A 108 -6.40 -11.39 1.06
N ARG A 109 -6.36 -11.98 2.26
CA ARG A 109 -6.11 -13.42 2.39
C ARG A 109 -7.30 -14.17 1.80
N SER A 110 -7.10 -14.83 0.67
CA SER A 110 -8.03 -15.81 0.13
C SER A 110 -7.55 -17.20 0.52
N THR A 111 -8.48 -18.07 0.93
CA THR A 111 -8.23 -19.49 1.06
C THR A 111 -8.90 -20.13 -0.15
N LEU A 112 -8.08 -20.55 -1.12
CA LEU A 112 -8.56 -21.19 -2.33
C LEU A 112 -8.96 -22.63 -2.02
N PRO A 113 -10.06 -23.17 -2.55
CA PRO A 113 -10.45 -24.57 -2.36
C PRO A 113 -9.64 -25.54 -3.23
N TYR A 114 -8.35 -25.23 -3.48
CA TYR A 114 -7.45 -25.93 -4.39
C TYR A 114 -6.15 -26.26 -3.64
N PRO A 115 -6.07 -27.43 -2.99
CA PRO A 115 -4.89 -27.83 -2.20
C PRO A 115 -3.58 -27.84 -2.99
N GLU A 116 -3.64 -28.11 -4.30
CA GLU A 116 -2.52 -28.09 -5.22
C GLU A 116 -1.84 -26.71 -5.26
N LEU A 117 -2.62 -25.63 -5.15
CA LEU A 117 -2.13 -24.25 -5.12
C LEU A 117 -1.61 -23.80 -3.75
N TYR A 118 -1.57 -24.69 -2.76
CA TYR A 118 -0.97 -24.36 -1.45
C TYR A 118 0.55 -24.57 -1.44
N THR A 119 1.06 -25.32 -2.42
CA THR A 119 2.50 -25.54 -2.59
C THR A 119 3.03 -24.62 -3.68
N TRP A 120 4.26 -24.12 -3.52
CA TRP A 120 4.86 -23.26 -4.54
C TRP A 120 5.07 -24.01 -5.87
N GLN A 121 5.24 -25.33 -5.82
CA GLN A 121 5.35 -26.20 -6.98
C GLN A 121 4.05 -26.23 -7.78
N GLY A 122 2.92 -26.51 -7.13
CA GLY A 122 1.63 -26.54 -7.82
C GLY A 122 1.20 -25.17 -8.35
N CYS A 123 1.56 -24.09 -7.66
CA CYS A 123 1.44 -22.73 -8.23
C CYS A 123 2.29 -22.56 -9.49
N GLY A 124 3.52 -23.08 -9.50
CA GLY A 124 4.42 -23.00 -10.65
C GLY A 124 3.89 -23.75 -11.87
N GLU A 125 3.41 -24.98 -11.67
CA GLU A 125 2.77 -25.80 -12.72
C GLU A 125 1.50 -25.12 -13.25
N PHE A 126 0.65 -24.59 -12.37
CA PHE A 126 -0.55 -23.87 -12.80
C PHE A 126 -0.21 -22.65 -13.67
N VAL A 127 0.80 -21.86 -13.27
CA VAL A 127 1.22 -20.68 -14.03
C VAL A 127 1.81 -21.11 -15.38
N SER A 128 2.60 -22.18 -15.45
CA SER A 128 3.19 -22.63 -16.73
C SER A 128 2.16 -23.16 -17.71
N ASP A 129 1.16 -23.87 -17.21
CA ASP A 129 0.23 -24.62 -18.05
C ASP A 129 -0.96 -23.77 -18.50
N TYR A 130 -1.36 -22.77 -17.69
CA TYR A 130 -2.61 -22.04 -17.88
C TYR A 130 -2.44 -20.52 -18.04
N ILE A 131 -1.24 -19.95 -17.83
CA ILE A 131 -1.02 -18.51 -17.92
C ILE A 131 0.01 -18.19 -19.00
N GLU A 132 -0.44 -17.53 -20.06
CA GLU A 132 0.45 -16.93 -21.05
C GLU A 132 0.91 -15.56 -20.57
N TYR A 133 2.22 -15.31 -20.58
CA TYR A 133 2.79 -14.04 -20.14
C TYR A 133 2.71 -12.99 -21.26
N GLU A 134 1.98 -11.90 -21.00
CA GLU A 134 1.97 -10.71 -21.83
C GLU A 134 2.83 -9.60 -21.18
N PRO A 135 3.93 -9.17 -21.80
CA PRO A 135 4.76 -8.09 -21.27
C PRO A 135 3.99 -6.77 -21.19
N LEU A 136 4.09 -6.07 -20.05
CA LEU A 136 3.52 -4.73 -19.93
C LEU A 136 4.36 -3.69 -20.68
N ASP A 137 3.70 -2.87 -21.52
CA ASP A 137 4.31 -1.72 -22.22
C ASP A 137 5.13 -0.80 -21.31
N LYS A 138 4.68 -0.65 -20.06
CA LYS A 138 5.30 0.23 -19.05
C LYS A 138 5.42 -0.48 -17.70
N ALA A 139 6.13 -1.60 -17.68
CA ALA A 139 6.40 -2.39 -16.46
C ALA A 139 6.97 -1.56 -15.28
N LEU A 140 7.57 -0.42 -15.57
CA LEU A 140 8.26 0.45 -14.62
C LEU A 140 7.45 1.67 -14.16
N LYS A 141 6.24 1.89 -14.69
CA LYS A 141 5.38 3.01 -14.31
C LYS A 141 4.71 2.73 -12.95
N MET A 142 4.70 3.74 -12.08
CA MET A 142 4.08 3.62 -10.75
C MET A 142 2.54 3.57 -10.85
N CYS A 143 1.93 2.71 -10.02
CA CYS A 143 0.48 2.66 -9.87
C CYS A 143 -0.04 3.96 -9.24
N GLN A 144 -1.04 4.57 -9.88
CA GLN A 144 -1.60 5.86 -9.47
C GLN A 144 -2.73 5.69 -8.45
N VAL A 145 -3.57 4.69 -8.68
CA VAL A 145 -4.69 4.27 -7.82
C VAL A 145 -4.63 2.76 -7.77
N VAL A 146 -4.78 2.18 -6.59
CA VAL A 146 -5.01 0.74 -6.47
C VAL A 146 -6.50 0.57 -6.35
N HIS A 147 -7.09 -0.05 -7.36
CA HIS A 147 -8.45 -0.51 -7.26
C HIS A 147 -8.43 -1.77 -6.40
N ASP A 148 -8.99 -1.68 -5.20
CA ASP A 148 -9.54 -2.86 -4.56
C ASP A 148 -10.70 -3.29 -5.44
N SER A 149 -10.46 -4.30 -6.28
CA SER A 149 -11.57 -5.07 -6.81
C SER A 149 -12.36 -5.55 -5.60
N ALA A 150 -13.46 -4.88 -5.33
CA ALA A 150 -14.58 -5.46 -4.66
C ALA A 150 -15.00 -6.64 -5.54
N CYS A 151 -14.28 -7.77 -5.43
CA CYS A 151 -14.95 -9.04 -5.53
C CYS A 151 -16.05 -8.92 -4.50
N GLU A 152 -17.26 -8.62 -4.97
CA GLU A 152 -18.47 -8.79 -4.20
C GLU A 152 -18.35 -10.16 -3.55
N ILE A 153 -18.05 -10.18 -2.26
CA ILE A 153 -18.27 -11.34 -1.44
C ILE A 153 -19.76 -11.24 -1.14
N PRO A 154 -20.66 -11.97 -1.82
CA PRO A 154 -22.07 -11.95 -1.51
C PRO A 154 -22.24 -12.09 0.01
N SER A 155 -23.16 -11.32 0.59
CA SER A 155 -23.38 -11.19 2.04
C SER A 155 -23.42 -12.52 2.81
N HIS A 156 -23.75 -13.63 2.14
CA HIS A 156 -23.65 -15.02 2.60
C HIS A 156 -22.22 -15.48 3.03
N LEU A 157 -21.15 -14.97 2.43
CA LEU A 157 -19.76 -15.37 2.71
C LEU A 157 -19.12 -14.58 3.88
N SER A 158 -19.74 -13.47 4.30
CA SER A 158 -19.33 -12.74 5.52
C SER A 158 -19.51 -13.59 6.80
N HIS A 159 -20.47 -14.51 6.77
CA HIS A 159 -20.70 -15.48 7.84
C HIS A 159 -19.56 -16.51 7.91
N TRP A 160 -19.12 -17.04 6.77
CA TRP A 160 -18.01 -18.01 6.72
C TRP A 160 -16.65 -17.40 7.08
N GLN A 161 -16.37 -16.16 6.67
CA GLN A 161 -15.15 -15.47 7.12
C GLN A 161 -15.15 -15.23 8.64
N ARG A 162 -16.30 -14.91 9.25
CA ARG A 162 -16.43 -14.81 10.72
C ARG A 162 -16.22 -16.16 11.39
N LEU A 163 -16.79 -17.23 10.85
CA LEU A 163 -16.65 -18.58 11.39
C LEU A 163 -15.20 -19.06 11.31
N CYS A 164 -14.53 -18.89 10.17
CA CYS A 164 -13.12 -19.25 10.03
C CYS A 164 -12.21 -18.47 11.00
N TYR A 165 -12.49 -17.18 11.24
CA TYR A 165 -11.72 -16.39 12.21
C TYR A 165 -11.96 -16.83 13.65
N GLN A 166 -13.21 -17.19 13.99
CA GLN A 166 -13.58 -17.71 15.30
C GLN A 166 -13.01 -19.11 15.54
N ASP A 167 -12.99 -19.96 14.52
CA ASP A 167 -12.42 -21.30 14.57
C ASP A 167 -10.90 -21.27 14.68
N PHE A 168 -10.24 -20.34 13.97
CA PHE A 168 -8.80 -20.11 14.12
C PHE A 168 -8.46 -19.57 15.52
N ALA A 169 -9.23 -18.61 16.04
CA ALA A 169 -9.02 -18.07 17.39
C ALA A 169 -9.28 -19.11 18.49
N LYS A 170 -10.25 -20.02 18.30
CA LYS A 170 -10.46 -21.17 19.19
C LYS A 170 -9.29 -22.15 19.13
N LYS A 171 -8.82 -22.48 17.92
CA LYS A 171 -7.70 -23.41 17.74
C LYS A 171 -6.40 -22.89 18.36
N ASP A 172 -6.18 -21.57 18.34
CA ASP A 172 -5.03 -20.92 18.97
C ASP A 172 -5.17 -20.88 20.51
N GLN A 173 -6.38 -20.68 21.04
CA GLN A 173 -6.66 -20.81 22.48
C GLN A 173 -6.51 -22.25 22.99
N ASP A 174 -6.89 -23.24 22.19
CA ASP A 174 -6.76 -24.66 22.53
C ASP A 174 -5.29 -25.11 22.47
N LEU A 175 -4.50 -24.59 21.53
CA LEU A 175 -3.05 -24.83 21.45
C LEU A 175 -2.28 -24.19 22.62
N GLN A 176 -2.76 -23.07 23.16
CA GLN A 176 -2.16 -22.42 24.34
C GLN A 176 -2.57 -23.07 25.67
N LYS A 177 -3.65 -23.86 25.71
CA LYS A 177 -4.13 -24.53 26.93
C LYS A 177 -3.55 -25.93 27.16
N ASP A 178 -2.94 -26.56 26.16
CA ASP A 178 -2.42 -27.93 26.31
C ASP A 178 -1.08 -28.14 25.58
N PRO A 179 0.07 -27.82 26.23
CA PRO A 179 1.40 -27.93 25.60
C PRO A 179 1.86 -29.39 25.39
N GLY A 180 1.05 -30.40 25.75
CA GLY A 180 1.46 -31.81 25.84
C GLY A 180 1.13 -32.72 24.65
N ARG A 181 0.34 -32.30 23.65
CA ARG A 181 -0.12 -33.20 22.58
C ARG A 181 0.63 -33.03 21.27
N ARG A 182 1.95 -33.25 21.29
CA ARG A 182 2.74 -33.52 20.08
C ARG A 182 2.39 -34.94 19.61
N SER A 183 1.33 -35.05 18.80
CA SER A 183 0.95 -36.30 18.15
C SER A 183 2.09 -36.78 17.27
N ARG A 184 2.70 -37.90 17.68
CA ARG A 184 3.61 -38.73 16.90
C ARG A 184 2.89 -39.15 15.61
N GLY A 185 3.22 -38.50 14.50
CA GLY A 185 3.09 -39.09 13.17
C GLY A 185 4.42 -39.74 12.82
N ASN A 186 4.47 -41.07 12.85
CA ASN A 186 5.59 -41.85 12.32
C ASN A 186 5.85 -41.46 10.85
N LEU A 187 7.04 -40.94 10.56
CA LEU A 187 7.68 -41.11 9.26
C LEU A 187 8.73 -42.22 9.41
N SER A 188 8.26 -43.47 9.33
CA SER A 188 8.92 -44.47 8.48
C SER A 188 8.24 -44.29 7.11
N VAL A 189 8.96 -44.16 6.00
CA VAL A 189 9.61 -45.24 5.26
C VAL A 189 10.63 -44.60 4.31
N LEU A 190 11.68 -45.41 4.02
CA LEU A 190 12.56 -45.42 2.86
C LEU A 190 12.12 -44.58 1.65
#